data_AF-A0AAD9PW41-F1
#
_entry.id   AF-A0AAD9PW41-F1
#
_cell.length_a   1.000
_cell.length_b   1.000
_cell.length_c   1.000
_cell.angle_alpha   90.00
_cell.angle_beta   90.00
_cell.angle_gamma   90.00
#
_symmetry.space_group_name_H-M   'P 1'
#
loop_
_entity.id
_entity.type
_entity.pdbx_description
1 polymer ?
#
loop_
_entity_poly.entity_id
_entity_poly.type
_entity_poly.pdbx_seq_one_letter_code
_entity_poly.pdbx_strand_id
1 'polypeptide(L)'
;SQRAGHKAHTDFQEQYLVVLRPTTFYGQYCVYKSGSCPNGMDLGDISWDDDNNVPNCNSNDGALPGGRYTNDTQIRFCCASNGDKDNPILLPTKDPFFLLAYNSSKCQMVQWAVAGLQWIFYDTEHNENKDKAKKHFPYNAGGPHPTIYYCYYRSK
;
A
#
# COMPACT_ATOMS: atom_id res chain seq x y z
N SER A 1 -13.31 -12.96 -1.79
CA SER A 1 -13.14 -11.60 -2.36
C SER A 1 -11.69 -11.12 -2.28
N GLN A 2 -11.12 -10.97 -1.07
CA GLN A 2 -9.76 -10.43 -0.79
C GLN A 2 -8.62 -10.96 -1.70
N ARG A 3 -8.65 -12.25 -2.08
CA ARG A 3 -7.54 -12.93 -2.77
C ARG A 3 -7.23 -12.42 -4.19
N ALA A 4 -8.22 -11.88 -4.91
CA ALA A 4 -8.01 -11.42 -6.30
C ALA A 4 -7.28 -10.06 -6.37
N GLY A 5 -7.47 -9.19 -5.37
CA GLY A 5 -6.88 -7.85 -5.35
C GLY A 5 -5.37 -7.85 -5.08
N HIS A 6 -4.91 -8.68 -4.13
CA HIS A 6 -3.48 -8.73 -3.79
C HIS A 6 -2.60 -9.24 -4.94
N LYS A 7 -3.03 -10.30 -5.66
CA LYS A 7 -2.22 -10.92 -6.72
C LYS A 7 -1.94 -9.97 -7.90
N ALA A 8 -2.89 -9.12 -8.27
CA ALA A 8 -2.71 -8.17 -9.37
C ALA A 8 -1.76 -7.00 -9.01
N HIS A 9 -1.49 -6.78 -7.72
CA HIS A 9 -0.80 -5.58 -7.23
C HIS A 9 0.70 -5.81 -6.95
N THR A 10 1.09 -7.03 -6.61
CA THR A 10 2.48 -7.42 -6.34
C THR A 10 3.29 -7.70 -7.61
N ASP A 11 2.73 -8.48 -8.55
CA ASP A 11 3.31 -8.71 -9.89
C ASP A 11 3.60 -7.37 -10.61
N PHE A 12 2.80 -6.34 -10.33
CA PHE A 12 2.99 -5.00 -10.88
C PHE A 12 4.15 -4.24 -10.22
N GLN A 13 4.21 -4.17 -8.89
CA GLN A 13 5.17 -3.29 -8.18
C GLN A 13 6.64 -3.69 -8.33
N GLU A 14 6.95 -4.98 -8.47
CA GLU A 14 8.33 -5.47 -8.71
C GLU A 14 8.95 -4.88 -9.98
N GLN A 15 8.14 -4.59 -11.01
CA GLN A 15 8.64 -4.17 -12.32
C GLN A 15 9.05 -2.67 -12.38
N TYR A 16 8.56 -1.82 -11.47
CA TYR A 16 8.77 -0.37 -11.52
C TYR A 16 10.08 0.12 -10.88
N LEU A 17 10.54 -0.54 -9.80
CA LEU A 17 11.74 -0.12 -9.05
C LEU A 17 13.05 -0.22 -9.85
N VAL A 18 13.02 -0.91 -10.99
CA VAL A 18 14.20 -1.15 -11.84
C VAL A 18 14.40 -0.06 -12.91
N VAL A 19 13.32 0.58 -13.39
CA VAL A 19 13.32 1.32 -14.67
C VAL A 19 13.69 2.80 -14.53
N LEU A 20 13.43 3.43 -13.37
CA LEU A 20 14.00 4.73 -13.00
C LEU A 20 14.48 4.64 -11.56
N ARG A 21 15.72 5.10 -11.30
CA ARG A 21 16.30 5.19 -9.95
C ARG A 21 16.44 6.66 -9.52
N PRO A 22 15.39 7.29 -8.97
CA PRO A 22 15.57 8.48 -8.14
C PRO A 22 16.62 8.19 -7.07
N THR A 23 17.55 9.12 -6.85
CA THR A 23 18.54 9.01 -5.75
C THR A 23 17.87 9.10 -4.38
N THR A 24 16.69 9.71 -4.33
CA THR A 24 15.77 9.81 -3.20
C THR A 24 14.34 10.00 -3.72
N PHE A 25 13.37 9.44 -3.00
CA PHE A 25 11.95 9.64 -3.25
C PHE A 25 11.40 10.80 -2.39
N TYR A 26 10.36 11.46 -2.89
CA TYR A 26 9.69 12.60 -2.25
C TYR A 26 8.18 12.51 -2.50
N GLY A 27 7.38 13.21 -1.69
CA GLY A 27 5.93 13.29 -1.82
C GLY A 27 5.18 12.77 -0.59
N GLN A 28 3.90 12.40 -0.79
CA GLN A 28 3.02 11.83 0.23
C GLN A 28 2.25 10.61 -0.30
N TYR A 29 2.85 9.43 -0.20
CA TYR A 29 2.25 8.14 -0.61
C TYR A 29 3.01 6.97 0.03
N CYS A 30 2.40 5.79 0.02
CA CYS A 30 3.06 4.53 0.38
C CYS A 30 3.09 3.56 -0.80
N VAL A 31 4.03 2.62 -0.76
CA VAL A 31 4.06 1.38 -1.56
C VAL A 31 4.16 0.19 -0.63
N TYR A 32 3.79 -1.00 -1.10
CA TYR A 32 4.09 -2.22 -0.34
C TYR A 32 5.61 -2.41 -0.28
N LYS A 33 6.10 -2.88 0.87
CA LYS A 33 7.52 -3.14 1.05
C LYS A 33 7.95 -4.39 0.29
N SER A 34 8.81 -4.23 -0.72
CA SER A 34 9.67 -5.30 -1.24
C SER A 34 11.12 -4.93 -0.96
N GLY A 35 11.92 -5.88 -0.47
CA GLY A 35 13.31 -5.61 -0.04
C GLY A 35 13.42 -4.52 1.05
N SER A 36 14.48 -3.72 1.03
CA SER A 36 14.66 -2.55 1.89
C SER A 36 13.87 -1.35 1.37
N CYS A 37 13.44 -0.44 2.25
CA CYS A 37 12.77 0.77 1.80
C CYS A 37 13.74 1.68 1.01
N PRO A 38 13.30 2.29 -0.12
CA PRO A 38 14.13 3.22 -0.87
C PRO A 38 14.51 4.47 -0.08
N ASN A 39 15.60 5.14 -0.47
CA ASN A 39 16.00 6.43 0.09
C ASN A 39 14.84 7.44 0.03
N GLY A 40 14.57 8.13 1.13
CA GLY A 40 13.44 9.06 1.24
C GLY A 40 12.08 8.42 1.52
N MET A 41 12.04 7.11 1.76
CA MET A 41 10.83 6.41 2.23
C MET A 41 11.08 5.72 3.58
N ASP A 42 10.19 5.96 4.53
CA ASP A 42 10.26 5.38 5.87
C ASP A 42 9.42 4.11 6.00
N LEU A 43 9.88 3.20 6.85
CA LEU A 43 9.19 1.95 7.18
C LEU A 43 8.00 2.20 8.12
N GLY A 44 6.88 1.55 7.81
CA GLY A 44 5.87 1.24 8.81
C GLY A 44 5.09 -0.02 8.48
N ASP A 45 4.17 -0.38 9.37
CA ASP A 45 3.41 -1.62 9.30
C ASP A 45 2.00 -1.47 9.88
N ILE A 46 1.07 -2.25 9.34
CA ILE A 46 -0.24 -2.53 9.94
C ILE A 46 -0.32 -4.01 10.25
N SER A 47 -1.04 -4.38 11.30
CA SER A 47 -1.34 -5.75 11.70
C SER A 47 -2.84 -5.86 11.94
N TRP A 48 -3.47 -6.88 11.37
CA TRP A 48 -4.88 -7.21 11.53
C TRP A 48 -5.04 -8.46 12.40
N ASP A 49 -5.93 -8.36 13.38
CA ASP A 49 -6.48 -9.47 14.16
C ASP A 49 -7.60 -10.08 13.28
N ASP A 50 -7.30 -11.16 12.55
CA ASP A 50 -8.26 -11.80 11.65
C ASP A 50 -9.29 -12.59 12.48
N ASP A 51 -10.59 -12.51 12.13
CA ASP A 51 -11.70 -13.06 12.93
C ASP A 51 -11.52 -14.56 13.28
N ASN A 52 -11.56 -14.84 14.58
CA ASN A 52 -11.28 -16.18 15.13
C ASN A 52 -12.49 -17.15 15.05
N ASN A 53 -13.67 -16.66 14.67
CA ASN A 53 -14.95 -17.38 14.73
C ASN A 53 -15.42 -17.91 13.37
N VAL A 54 -14.80 -17.46 12.28
CA VAL A 54 -15.02 -17.98 10.92
C VAL A 54 -13.74 -18.65 10.40
N PRO A 55 -13.82 -19.70 9.55
CA PRO A 55 -12.63 -20.33 9.00
C PRO A 55 -11.82 -19.31 8.19
N ASN A 56 -10.61 -18.97 8.68
CA ASN A 56 -9.79 -17.99 7.98
C ASN A 56 -9.54 -18.45 6.54
N CYS A 57 -9.69 -17.53 5.60
CA CYS A 57 -9.54 -17.83 4.17
C CYS A 57 -8.11 -17.53 3.69
N ASN A 58 -7.16 -17.51 4.65
CA ASN A 58 -5.77 -17.06 4.54
C ASN A 58 -4.87 -18.07 3.80
N SER A 59 -5.43 -18.86 2.87
CA SER A 59 -4.65 -19.73 2.00
C SER A 59 -3.86 -18.87 1.01
N ASN A 60 -2.53 -18.97 1.14
CA ASN A 60 -1.55 -18.17 0.43
C ASN A 60 -1.27 -18.77 -0.95
N ASP A 61 -1.41 -17.98 -2.01
CA ASP A 61 -1.01 -18.36 -3.37
C ASP A 61 -0.60 -17.10 -4.16
N GLY A 62 0.48 -17.19 -4.93
CA GLY A 62 1.14 -16.06 -5.59
C GLY A 62 2.10 -15.23 -4.71
N ALA A 63 2.65 -14.16 -5.29
CA ALA A 63 3.56 -13.23 -4.59
C ALA A 63 2.78 -12.30 -3.64
N LEU A 64 3.23 -12.19 -2.39
CA LEU A 64 2.62 -11.36 -1.36
C LEU A 64 3.48 -10.12 -1.04
N PRO A 65 2.87 -9.01 -0.59
CA PRO A 65 3.60 -7.88 -0.01
C PRO A 65 4.56 -8.32 1.11
N GLY A 66 5.60 -7.53 1.40
CA GLY A 66 6.45 -7.78 2.56
C GLY A 66 5.63 -7.71 3.86
N GLY A 67 5.55 -8.81 4.58
CA GLY A 67 4.61 -8.96 5.69
C GLY A 67 4.91 -10.16 6.60
N ARG A 68 3.90 -10.56 7.37
CA ARG A 68 3.81 -11.85 8.06
C ARG A 68 2.35 -12.28 8.01
N TYR A 69 2.09 -13.40 7.35
CA TYR A 69 0.74 -13.93 7.12
C TYR A 69 0.62 -15.25 7.88
N THR A 70 0.01 -15.21 9.06
CA THR A 70 -0.13 -16.34 9.98
C THR A 70 -1.60 -16.51 10.35
N ASN A 71 -1.95 -16.63 11.64
CA ASN A 71 -3.35 -16.44 12.05
C ASN A 71 -3.71 -14.96 11.83
N ASP A 72 -2.88 -14.06 12.34
CA ASP A 72 -2.93 -12.62 12.11
C ASP A 72 -2.24 -12.24 10.78
N THR A 73 -2.65 -11.10 10.21
CA THR A 73 -2.10 -10.54 8.97
C THR A 73 -1.31 -9.24 9.23
N GLN A 74 0.03 -9.29 9.14
CA GLN A 74 0.88 -8.08 9.13
C GLN A 74 1.30 -7.71 7.71
N ILE A 75 1.09 -6.46 7.32
CA ILE A 75 1.51 -5.87 6.04
C ILE A 75 2.46 -4.70 6.31
N ARG A 76 3.58 -4.63 5.57
CA ARG A 76 4.59 -3.59 5.71
C ARG A 76 4.66 -2.70 4.47
N PHE A 77 4.96 -1.43 4.71
CA PHE A 77 5.00 -0.38 3.71
C PHE A 77 6.32 0.37 3.75
N CYS A 78 6.62 1.01 2.63
CA CYS A 78 7.58 2.09 2.56
C CYS A 78 6.81 3.34 2.13
N CYS A 79 6.91 4.43 2.90
CA CYS A 79 6.11 5.63 2.70
C CYS A 79 6.99 6.87 2.55
N ALA A 80 6.77 7.65 1.49
CA ALA A 80 7.27 9.01 1.41
C ALA A 80 6.30 9.92 2.18
N SER A 81 6.83 10.74 3.09
CA SER A 81 6.06 11.77 3.83
C SER A 81 6.68 13.17 3.72
N ASN A 82 7.73 13.30 2.91
CA ASN A 82 8.54 14.47 2.67
C ASN A 82 8.08 15.17 1.38
N GLY A 83 6.99 15.93 1.45
CA GLY A 83 6.52 16.73 0.32
C GLY A 83 5.05 17.09 0.40
N ASP A 84 4.50 17.51 -0.74
CA ASP A 84 3.10 17.84 -0.94
C ASP A 84 2.51 16.97 -2.07
N LYS A 85 1.24 16.59 -1.93
CA LYS A 85 0.49 15.85 -2.95
C LYS A 85 0.24 16.66 -4.20
N ASP A 86 0.14 17.98 -4.10
CA ASP A 86 -0.13 18.87 -5.24
C ASP A 86 1.12 19.18 -6.09
N ASN A 87 2.31 18.87 -5.59
CA ASN A 87 3.56 19.01 -6.35
C ASN A 87 3.81 17.74 -7.18
N PRO A 88 3.82 17.79 -8.53
CA PRO A 88 4.00 16.59 -9.35
C PRO A 88 5.37 15.93 -9.16
N ILE A 89 5.38 14.62 -8.88
CA ILE A 89 6.62 13.83 -8.83
C ILE A 89 6.86 13.08 -10.15
N LEU A 90 8.12 12.76 -10.43
CA LEU A 90 8.52 11.93 -11.57
C LEU A 90 8.54 10.45 -11.15
N LEU A 91 7.67 9.65 -11.75
CA LEU A 91 7.65 8.19 -11.66
C LEU A 91 7.52 7.59 -13.08
N PRO A 92 7.87 6.31 -13.31
CA PRO A 92 7.70 5.69 -14.63
C PRO A 92 6.21 5.54 -14.96
N THR A 93 5.69 6.27 -15.94
CA THR A 93 4.26 6.24 -16.33
C THR A 93 3.94 5.33 -17.51
N LYS A 94 4.95 4.72 -18.13
CA LYS A 94 4.83 3.95 -19.38
C LYS A 94 3.77 2.84 -19.27
N ASP A 95 3.83 2.09 -18.19
CA ASP A 95 2.92 1.01 -17.84
C ASP A 95 2.21 1.43 -16.53
N PRO A 96 0.90 1.21 -16.33
CA PRO A 96 0.25 1.35 -15.02
C PRO A 96 0.39 2.73 -14.34
N PHE A 97 0.41 2.86 -13.01
CA PHE A 97 0.77 1.94 -11.91
C PHE A 97 -0.09 2.19 -10.63
N PHE A 98 0.25 1.64 -9.45
CA PHE A 98 -0.47 1.93 -8.19
C PHE A 98 0.43 2.49 -7.07
N LEU A 99 -0.04 3.56 -6.41
CA LEU A 99 0.45 4.02 -5.10
C LEU A 99 -0.68 3.94 -4.07
N LEU A 100 -0.35 3.90 -2.79
CA LEU A 100 -1.31 3.96 -1.69
C LEU A 100 -1.37 5.39 -1.14
N ALA A 101 -2.57 5.90 -0.90
CA ALA A 101 -2.74 7.27 -0.39
C ALA A 101 -2.21 7.39 1.05
N TYR A 102 -1.70 8.56 1.44
CA TYR A 102 -1.04 8.81 2.74
C TYR A 102 -1.58 10.08 3.38
N ASN A 103 -1.86 10.11 4.68
CA ASN A 103 -2.49 11.21 5.45
C ASN A 103 -3.86 11.74 4.98
N SER A 104 -4.28 11.53 3.72
CA SER A 104 -5.62 11.80 3.21
C SER A 104 -5.92 10.89 2.01
N SER A 105 -7.18 10.77 1.61
CA SER A 105 -7.60 10.00 0.43
C SER A 105 -7.19 10.64 -0.91
N LYS A 106 -6.56 11.81 -0.89
CA LYS A 106 -6.04 12.48 -2.09
C LYS A 106 -4.81 11.74 -2.62
N CYS A 107 -4.75 11.58 -3.93
CA CYS A 107 -3.60 10.99 -4.61
C CYS A 107 -2.45 12.00 -4.77
N GLN A 108 -1.21 11.50 -4.66
CA GLN A 108 -0.01 12.24 -5.06
C GLN A 108 -0.09 12.59 -6.55
N MET A 109 0.14 13.84 -6.94
CA MET A 109 0.27 14.20 -8.35
C MET A 109 1.55 13.59 -8.91
N VAL A 110 1.43 12.96 -10.08
CA VAL A 110 2.54 12.37 -10.84
C VAL A 110 2.57 13.06 -12.21
N GLN A 111 3.75 13.51 -12.62
CA GLN A 111 3.95 14.13 -13.92
C GLN A 111 3.59 13.14 -15.04
N TRP A 112 2.91 13.62 -16.08
CA TRP A 112 2.47 12.81 -17.24
C TRP A 112 1.47 11.67 -16.95
N ALA A 113 0.89 11.58 -15.74
CA ALA A 113 -0.15 10.61 -15.41
C ALA A 113 -1.46 11.27 -14.95
N VAL A 114 -2.57 10.54 -15.08
CA VAL A 114 -3.84 10.80 -14.38
C VAL A 114 -4.08 9.72 -13.34
N ALA A 115 -4.60 10.11 -12.17
CA ALA A 115 -4.91 9.21 -11.07
C ALA A 115 -6.43 8.98 -10.95
N GLY A 116 -6.85 7.73 -10.77
CA GLY A 116 -8.17 7.35 -10.29
C GLY A 116 -8.07 6.79 -8.87
N LEU A 117 -8.92 7.26 -7.96
CA LEU A 117 -8.99 6.73 -6.59
C LEU A 117 -9.87 5.47 -6.55
N GLN A 118 -9.31 4.40 -5.98
CA GLN A 118 -9.99 3.16 -5.62
C GLN A 118 -9.79 2.88 -4.13
N TRP A 119 -10.55 1.97 -3.55
CA TRP A 119 -10.41 1.58 -2.16
C TRP A 119 -10.78 0.11 -1.95
N ILE A 120 -10.16 -0.51 -0.94
CA ILE A 120 -10.56 -1.83 -0.44
C ILE A 120 -10.80 -1.67 1.06
N PHE A 121 -12.01 -2.03 1.49
CA PHE A 121 -12.38 -2.20 2.89
C PHE A 121 -12.00 -3.62 3.32
N TYR A 122 -11.35 -3.74 4.46
CA TYR A 122 -11.00 -5.01 5.08
C TYR A 122 -11.87 -5.20 6.31
N ASP A 123 -12.54 -6.34 6.38
CA ASP A 123 -13.30 -6.75 7.55
C ASP A 123 -12.40 -7.59 8.45
N THR A 124 -12.24 -7.15 9.70
CA THR A 124 -11.32 -7.70 10.72
C THR A 124 -12.14 -8.26 11.88
N GLU A 125 -11.51 -8.83 12.92
CA GLU A 125 -12.22 -9.24 14.14
C GLU A 125 -13.09 -8.11 14.72
N HIS A 126 -14.31 -8.45 15.17
CA HIS A 126 -15.26 -7.50 15.75
C HIS A 126 -15.15 -7.41 17.29
N ASN A 127 -14.62 -8.44 17.96
CA ASN A 127 -14.58 -8.57 19.41
C ASN A 127 -13.15 -8.58 19.95
N GLU A 128 -12.83 -7.70 20.90
CA GLU A 128 -11.46 -7.53 21.43
C GLU A 128 -10.39 -7.31 20.34
N ASN A 129 -10.74 -6.71 19.21
CA ASN A 129 -9.87 -6.46 18.05
C ASN A 129 -8.52 -5.85 18.47
N LYS A 130 -7.41 -6.50 18.07
CA LYS A 130 -6.02 -6.09 18.39
C LYS A 130 -5.28 -5.45 17.21
N ASP A 131 -6.01 -4.91 16.23
CA ASP A 131 -5.48 -4.20 15.07
C ASP A 131 -4.53 -3.10 15.51
N LYS A 132 -3.38 -3.02 14.84
CA LYS A 132 -2.29 -2.09 15.19
C LYS A 132 -1.68 -1.50 13.94
N ALA A 133 -1.34 -0.23 14.02
CA ALA A 133 -0.47 0.42 13.05
C ALA A 133 0.74 1.07 13.74
N LYS A 134 1.86 1.13 13.01
CA LYS A 134 3.13 1.68 13.50
C LYS A 134 3.78 2.55 12.44
N LYS A 135 4.27 3.71 12.89
CA LYS A 135 5.01 4.69 12.09
C LYS A 135 4.21 5.14 10.86
N HIS A 136 4.64 4.76 9.66
CA HIS A 136 4.07 5.23 8.39
C HIS A 136 3.25 4.14 7.71
N PHE A 137 1.98 4.43 7.47
CA PHE A 137 1.03 3.50 6.86
C PHE A 137 0.05 4.28 5.97
N PRO A 138 -0.66 3.61 5.04
CA PRO A 138 -1.62 4.28 4.18
C PRO A 138 -2.74 4.97 4.97
N TYR A 139 -3.32 6.01 4.37
CA TYR A 139 -4.47 6.71 4.92
C TYR A 139 -5.61 5.73 5.23
N ASN A 140 -6.20 5.85 6.42
CA ASN A 140 -7.28 5.02 6.96
C ASN A 140 -6.98 3.50 7.10
N ALA A 141 -5.70 3.09 7.06
CA ALA A 141 -5.30 1.69 7.13
C ALA A 141 -4.99 1.16 8.54
N GLY A 142 -5.03 2.03 9.57
CA GLY A 142 -4.46 1.73 10.89
C GLY A 142 -5.44 1.67 12.07
N GLY A 143 -6.74 1.62 11.81
CA GLY A 143 -7.78 1.36 12.82
C GLY A 143 -8.57 0.10 12.48
N PRO A 144 -9.55 -0.28 13.33
CA PRO A 144 -10.42 -1.43 13.10
C PRO A 144 -11.18 -1.33 11.79
N HIS A 145 -11.39 -2.47 11.12
CA HIS A 145 -11.99 -2.58 9.79
C HIS A 145 -11.39 -1.58 8.76
N PRO A 146 -10.06 -1.63 8.55
CA PRO A 146 -9.34 -0.59 7.83
C PRO A 146 -9.73 -0.48 6.36
N THR A 147 -9.57 0.71 5.79
CA THR A 147 -9.75 0.92 4.34
C THR A 147 -8.45 1.39 3.74
N ILE A 148 -7.87 0.61 2.81
CA ILE A 148 -6.70 1.04 2.05
C ILE A 148 -7.17 1.73 0.77
N TYR A 149 -6.71 2.96 0.59
CA TYR A 149 -6.97 3.78 -0.60
C TYR A 149 -5.83 3.62 -1.62
N TYR A 150 -6.21 3.28 -2.85
CA TYR A 150 -5.32 3.01 -3.97
C TYR A 150 -5.47 4.10 -5.02
N CYS A 151 -4.35 4.69 -5.41
CA CYS A 151 -4.26 5.64 -6.51
C CYS A 151 -3.76 4.89 -7.75
N TYR A 152 -4.69 4.60 -8.66
CA TYR A 152 -4.38 3.98 -9.95
C TYR A 152 -3.98 5.06 -10.95
N TYR A 153 -2.72 5.02 -11.39
CA TYR A 153 -2.16 5.90 -12.39
C TYR A 153 -2.26 5.26 -13.77
N ARG A 154 -2.33 6.10 -14.80
CA ARG A 154 -2.08 5.75 -16.20
C ARG A 154 -1.49 6.96 -16.90
N SER A 155 -0.70 6.75 -17.95
CA SER A 155 -0.22 7.84 -18.81
C SER A 155 -1.38 8.72 -19.32
N LYS A 156 -1.10 10.01 -19.47
CA LYS A 156 -1.97 11.00 -20.12
C LYS A 156 -2.07 10.81 -21.62
#